data_AF-A0AAV0I988-F1
#
_entry.id   AF-A0AAV0I988-F1
#
_cell.length_a   1.000
_cell.length_b   1.000
_cell.length_c   1.000
_cell.angle_alpha   90.00
_cell.angle_beta   90.00
_cell.angle_gamma   90.00
#
_symmetry.space_group_name_H-M   'P 1'
#
loop_
_entity.id
_entity.type
_entity.pdbx_description
1 polymer ?
#
loop_
_entity_poly.entity_id
_entity_poly.type
_entity_poly.pdbx_seq_one_letter_code
_entity_poly.pdbx_strand_id
1 'polypeptide(L)'
;MKGVTQVEVNPKQHKLTVIGYVDPNKVLNRVRHRTGKKADLWPYVPYDVVDHPYAPGSYDKKAPPGYVRNVMYDPQASALARATSFEVKTTTAFSDENPNACSVM
;
A
#
# COMPACT_ATOMS: atom_id res chain seq x y z
N MET A 1 -5.01 27.89 -11.77
CA MET A 1 -4.51 26.75 -12.57
C MET A 1 -5.66 26.38 -13.49
N LYS A 2 -5.45 26.27 -14.81
CA LYS A 2 -6.57 26.00 -15.73
C LYS A 2 -7.02 24.54 -15.56
N GLY A 3 -8.33 24.29 -15.58
CA GLY A 3 -8.91 22.94 -15.48
C GLY A 3 -9.24 22.45 -14.07
N VAL A 4 -8.96 23.22 -13.01
CA VAL A 4 -9.39 22.87 -11.64
C VAL A 4 -10.84 23.26 -11.44
N THR A 5 -11.66 22.30 -11.00
CA THR A 5 -13.08 22.48 -10.69
C THR A 5 -13.29 22.71 -9.20
N GLN A 6 -12.66 21.92 -8.34
CA GLN A 6 -12.82 21.98 -6.90
C GLN A 6 -11.52 21.61 -6.18
N VAL A 7 -11.31 22.20 -5.01
CA VAL A 7 -10.18 21.91 -4.12
C VAL A 7 -10.71 21.67 -2.72
N GLU A 8 -10.35 20.53 -2.14
CA GLU A 8 -10.67 20.18 -0.76
C GLU A 8 -9.40 20.05 0.05
N VAL A 9 -9.40 20.63 1.24
CA VAL A 9 -8.26 20.61 2.16
C VAL A 9 -8.71 19.93 3.45
N ASN A 10 -8.01 18.87 3.83
CA ASN A 10 -8.18 18.21 5.11
C ASN A 10 -6.91 18.41 5.96
N PRO A 11 -6.88 19.43 6.84
CA PRO A 11 -5.71 19.73 7.67
C PRO A 11 -5.37 18.60 8.65
N LYS A 12 -6.38 17.87 9.16
CA LYS A 12 -6.18 16.77 10.11
C LYS A 12 -5.40 15.62 9.49
N GLN A 13 -5.56 15.41 8.17
CA GLN A 13 -4.87 14.36 7.41
C GLN A 13 -3.66 14.89 6.63
N HIS A 14 -3.35 16.19 6.74
CA HIS A 14 -2.37 16.87 5.87
C HIS A 14 -2.58 16.58 4.37
N LYS A 15 -3.85 16.45 3.96
CA LYS A 15 -4.25 16.02 2.61
C LYS A 15 -4.90 17.17 1.84
N LEU A 16 -4.55 17.28 0.57
CA LEU A 16 -5.17 18.21 -0.38
C LEU A 16 -5.68 17.40 -1.59
N THR A 17 -6.97 17.48 -1.86
CA THR A 17 -7.62 16.84 -3.01
C THR A 17 -7.93 17.90 -4.05
N VAL A 18 -7.46 17.71 -5.29
CA VAL A 18 -7.79 18.57 -6.43
C VAL A 18 -8.66 17.78 -7.39
N ILE A 19 -9.84 18.33 -7.71
CA ILE A 19 -10.80 17.75 -8.64
C ILE A 19 -10.84 18.65 -9.88
N GLY A 20 -10.66 18.04 -11.06
CA GLY A 20 -10.70 18.75 -12.34
C GLY A 20 -9.86 18.05 -13.41
N TYR A 21 -9.88 18.60 -14.62
CA TYR A 21 -9.06 18.10 -15.73
C TYR A 21 -7.69 18.75 -15.70
N VAL A 22 -6.79 18.16 -14.91
CA VAL A 22 -5.43 18.70 -14.68
C VAL A 22 -4.39 17.58 -14.63
N ASP A 23 -3.16 17.94 -14.97
CA ASP A 23 -1.99 17.06 -14.83
C ASP A 23 -1.53 17.02 -13.35
N PRO A 24 -1.51 15.84 -12.70
CA PRO A 24 -1.10 15.68 -11.30
C PRO A 24 0.29 16.26 -10.99
N ASN A 25 1.24 16.13 -11.90
CA ASN A 25 2.61 16.61 -11.68
C ASN A 25 2.67 18.14 -11.64
N LYS A 26 1.88 18.80 -12.49
CA LYS A 26 1.75 20.28 -12.48
C LYS A 26 1.09 20.76 -11.19
N VAL A 27 0.10 20.02 -10.68
CA VAL A 27 -0.53 20.31 -9.38
C VAL A 27 0.51 20.22 -8.27
N LEU A 28 1.25 19.12 -8.21
CA LEU A 28 2.27 18.87 -7.19
C LEU A 28 3.34 19.96 -7.15
N ASN A 29 3.92 20.28 -8.30
CA ASN A 29 4.95 21.32 -8.42
C ASN A 29 4.42 22.70 -8.03
N ARG A 30 3.17 23.01 -8.40
CA ARG A 30 2.54 24.28 -8.02
C ARG A 30 2.29 24.38 -6.52
N VAL A 31 1.85 23.29 -5.87
CA VAL A 31 1.67 23.25 -4.41
C VAL A 31 3.02 23.48 -3.74
N ARG A 32 4.06 22.71 -4.10
CA ARG A 32 5.42 22.87 -3.57
C ARG A 32 5.94 24.30 -3.70
N HIS A 33 5.83 24.88 -4.90
CA HIS A 33 6.29 26.25 -5.16
C HIS A 33 5.49 27.30 -4.37
N ARG A 34 4.18 27.14 -4.21
CA ARG A 34 3.34 28.15 -3.55
C ARG A 34 3.40 28.07 -2.03
N THR A 35 3.49 26.88 -1.48
CA THR A 35 3.48 26.68 -0.02
C THR A 35 4.90 26.61 0.56
N GLY A 36 5.93 26.33 -0.25
CA GLY A 36 7.29 26.09 0.21
C GLY A 36 7.45 24.79 1.02
N LYS A 37 6.41 23.95 1.06
CA LYS A 37 6.38 22.71 1.82
C LYS A 37 6.63 21.51 0.92
N LYS A 38 7.21 20.45 1.49
CA LYS A 38 7.25 19.14 0.85
C LYS A 38 5.81 18.62 0.74
N ALA A 39 5.44 18.20 -0.46
CA ALA A 39 4.17 17.56 -0.77
C ALA A 39 4.45 16.40 -1.72
N ASP A 40 3.76 15.29 -1.55
CA ASP A 40 3.86 14.09 -2.39
C ASP A 40 2.46 13.67 -2.83
N LEU A 41 2.35 12.84 -3.88
CA LEU A 41 1.05 12.35 -4.36
C LEU A 41 0.43 11.41 -3.33
N TRP A 42 -0.87 11.56 -3.12
CA TRP A 42 -1.67 10.70 -2.25
C TRP A 42 -2.40 9.65 -3.09
N PRO A 43 -2.51 8.37 -2.67
CA PRO A 43 -1.98 7.78 -1.43
C PRO A 43 -0.46 7.64 -1.46
N TYR A 44 0.19 7.95 -0.33
CA TYR A 44 1.60 7.66 -0.17
C TYR A 44 1.76 6.14 -0.05
N VAL A 45 2.37 5.51 -1.05
CA VAL A 45 2.79 4.12 -0.99
C VAL A 45 4.29 4.13 -0.70
N PRO A 46 4.73 3.94 0.56
CA PRO A 46 6.13 3.70 0.82
C PRO A 46 6.52 2.40 0.12
N TYR A 47 7.35 2.49 -0.91
CA TYR A 47 7.89 1.31 -1.61
C TYR A 47 8.89 0.53 -0.77
N ASP A 48 9.30 1.10 0.37
CA ASP A 48 10.36 0.57 1.23
C ASP A 48 9.83 -0.42 2.28
N VAL A 49 8.50 -0.52 2.45
CA VAL A 49 7.92 -1.49 3.37
C VAL A 49 7.66 -2.78 2.62
N VAL A 50 8.35 -3.84 3.06
CA VAL A 50 8.02 -5.19 2.64
C VAL A 50 6.60 -5.47 3.13
N ASP A 51 5.73 -5.84 2.20
CA ASP A 51 4.39 -6.26 2.52
C ASP A 51 4.46 -7.53 3.39
N HIS A 52 3.81 -7.52 4.56
CA HIS A 52 3.83 -8.61 5.55
C HIS A 52 5.22 -8.96 6.15
N PRO A 53 5.90 -8.05 6.86
CA PRO A 53 7.22 -8.31 7.45
C PRO A 53 7.20 -9.38 8.57
N TYR A 54 6.01 -9.69 9.10
CA TYR A 54 5.80 -10.71 10.14
C TYR A 54 5.66 -12.14 9.59
N ALA A 55 5.61 -12.33 8.27
CA ALA A 55 5.41 -13.64 7.68
C ALA A 55 6.60 -14.60 7.94
N PRO A 56 6.33 -15.92 8.12
CA PRO A 56 7.39 -16.91 8.25
C PRO A 56 8.28 -16.93 7.00
N GLY A 57 9.60 -16.85 7.17
CA GLY A 57 10.56 -16.78 6.06
C GLY A 57 10.93 -15.36 5.62
N SER A 58 10.29 -14.32 6.17
CA SER A 58 10.66 -12.92 5.90
C SER A 58 12.02 -12.53 6.47
N TYR A 59 12.45 -13.20 7.55
CA TYR A 59 13.75 -12.98 8.17
C TYR A 59 14.72 -14.13 7.88
N ASP A 60 15.83 -13.83 7.20
CA ASP A 60 16.93 -14.77 6.99
C ASP A 60 18.02 -14.54 8.04
N LYS A 61 18.39 -15.58 8.78
CA LYS A 61 19.45 -15.53 9.80
C LYS A 61 20.82 -15.16 9.23
N LYS A 62 21.02 -15.33 7.91
CA LYS A 62 22.27 -14.98 7.22
C LYS A 62 22.29 -13.54 6.70
N ALA A 63 21.19 -12.82 6.78
CA ALA A 63 21.10 -11.47 6.24
C ALA A 63 21.62 -10.40 7.21
N PRO A 64 22.07 -9.24 6.70
CA PRO A 64 22.46 -8.11 7.54
C PRO A 64 21.32 -7.65 8.48
N PRO A 65 21.65 -7.05 9.64
CA PRO A 65 20.65 -6.49 10.54
C PRO A 65 19.72 -5.50 9.82
N GLY A 66 18.40 -5.70 9.94
CA GLY A 66 17.38 -4.85 9.31
C GLY A 66 16.97 -5.26 7.89
N TYR A 67 17.56 -6.31 7.32
CA TYR A 67 17.12 -6.82 6.02
C TYR A 67 15.89 -7.73 6.17
N VAL A 68 14.78 -7.32 5.56
CA VAL A 68 13.54 -8.10 5.45
C VAL A 68 13.36 -8.53 4.00
N ARG A 69 13.21 -9.83 3.75
CA ARG A 69 12.95 -10.35 2.41
C ARG A 69 11.50 -10.14 2.03
N ASN A 70 11.27 -9.78 0.77
CA ASN A 70 9.91 -9.74 0.23
C ASN A 70 9.42 -11.16 -0.13
N VAL A 71 8.77 -11.81 0.83
CA VAL A 71 8.24 -13.18 0.71
C VAL A 71 7.11 -13.32 -0.30
N MET A 72 6.51 -12.22 -0.79
CA MET A 72 5.48 -12.27 -1.85
C MET A 72 6.02 -12.70 -3.21
N TYR A 73 7.30 -12.42 -3.50
CA TYR A 73 7.94 -12.76 -4.78
C TYR A 73 8.51 -14.18 -4.82
N ASP A 74 8.62 -14.86 -3.67
CA ASP A 74 9.06 -16.25 -3.59
C ASP A 74 7.84 -17.18 -3.63
N PRO A 75 7.65 -18.01 -4.67
CA PRO A 75 6.48 -18.89 -4.79
C PRO A 75 6.29 -19.83 -3.60
N GLN A 76 7.37 -20.27 -2.95
CA GLN A 76 7.30 -21.21 -1.82
C GLN A 76 6.98 -20.49 -0.50
N ALA A 77 7.62 -19.34 -0.25
CA ALA A 77 7.37 -18.55 0.97
C ALA A 77 6.06 -17.76 0.91
N SER A 78 5.60 -17.39 -0.29
CA SER A 78 4.39 -16.60 -0.49
C SER A 78 3.12 -17.38 -0.12
N ALA A 79 3.09 -18.71 -0.29
CA ALA A 79 1.98 -19.56 0.16
C ALA A 79 1.83 -19.55 1.69
N LEU A 80 2.95 -19.59 2.43
CA LEU A 80 2.97 -19.53 3.89
C LEU A 80 2.61 -18.12 4.41
N ALA A 81 3.14 -17.08 3.76
CA ALA A 81 2.79 -15.69 4.07
C ALA A 81 1.29 -15.43 3.87
N ARG A 82 0.72 -15.91 2.75
CA ARG A 82 -0.71 -15.79 2.46
C ARG A 82 -1.57 -16.61 3.42
N ALA A 83 -1.23 -17.87 3.72
CA ALA A 83 -2.05 -18.72 4.60
C ALA A 83 -2.20 -18.17 6.03
N THR A 84 -1.23 -17.39 6.52
CA THR A 84 -1.26 -16.80 7.86
C THR A 84 -1.98 -15.45 7.95
N SER A 85 -2.17 -14.72 6.84
CA SER A 85 -2.76 -13.39 6.92
C SER A 85 -4.28 -13.45 7.13
N PHE A 86 -4.77 -12.62 8.04
CA PHE A 86 -6.22 -12.51 8.32
C PHE A 86 -7.01 -12.14 7.06
N GLU A 87 -6.42 -11.29 6.21
CA GLU A 87 -7.00 -10.84 4.94
C GLU A 87 -7.16 -11.98 3.93
N VAL A 88 -6.21 -12.89 3.82
CA VAL A 88 -6.35 -14.08 2.96
C VAL A 88 -7.37 -15.04 3.55
N LYS A 89 -7.38 -15.26 4.86
CA LYS A 89 -8.41 -16.10 5.50
C LYS A 89 -9.82 -15.56 5.26
N THR A 90 -10.04 -14.25 5.34
CA THR A 90 -11.36 -13.66 5.07
C THR A 90 -11.72 -13.62 3.59
N THR A 91 -10.77 -13.36 2.69
CA THR A 91 -11.04 -13.34 1.24
C THR A 91 -11.21 -14.74 0.64
N THR A 92 -10.54 -15.75 1.19
CA THR A 92 -10.63 -17.15 0.72
C THR A 92 -11.67 -17.99 1.46
N ALA A 93 -12.29 -17.46 2.52
CA ALA A 93 -13.35 -18.16 3.28
C ALA A 93 -14.61 -18.49 2.44
N PHE A 94 -14.77 -17.89 1.26
CA PHE A 94 -15.89 -18.19 0.35
C PHE A 94 -15.41 -18.57 -1.05
N SER A 95 -14.14 -18.98 -1.20
CA SER A 95 -13.62 -19.46 -2.49
C SER A 95 -14.12 -20.87 -2.80
N ASP A 96 -14.91 -21.01 -3.86
CA ASP A 96 -15.42 -22.29 -4.37
C ASP A 96 -14.30 -23.25 -4.81
N GLU A 97 -13.16 -22.70 -5.28
CA GLU A 97 -11.98 -23.47 -5.67
C GLU A 97 -11.10 -23.92 -4.50
N ASN A 98 -11.33 -23.43 -3.28
CA ASN A 98 -10.54 -23.82 -2.11
C ASN A 98 -11.29 -24.91 -1.32
N PRO A 99 -10.84 -26.17 -1.34
CA PRO A 99 -11.51 -27.27 -0.64
C PRO A 99 -11.52 -27.11 0.89
N ASN A 100 -10.73 -26.18 1.44
CA ASN A 100 -10.72 -25.84 2.86
C ASN A 100 -11.54 -24.57 3.20
N ALA A 101 -12.21 -23.93 2.23
CA ALA A 101 -12.90 -22.65 2.43
C ALA A 101 -14.25 -22.76 3.12
N CYS A 102 -14.93 -23.90 3.12
CA CYS A 102 -16.22 -24.04 3.80
C CYS A 102 -16.06 -24.23 5.32
N SER A 103 -15.81 -23.14 6.05
CA SER A 103 -16.07 -23.09 7.50
C SER A 103 -17.18 -22.11 7.80
N VAL A 104 -18.42 -22.47 7.45
CA VAL A 104 -19.61 -21.83 8.01
C VAL A 104 -19.86 -22.49 9.35
N MET A 105 -19.70 -21.75 10.45
CA MET A 105 -20.40 -22.02 11.71
C MET A 105 -21.65 -21.16 11.76
#